data_AF-M3BXX4-F1
#
_entry.id   AF-M3BXX4-F1
#
_cell.length_a   1.000
_cell.length_b   1.000
_cell.length_c   1.000
_cell.angle_alpha   90.00
_cell.angle_beta   90.00
_cell.angle_gamma   90.00
#
_symmetry.space_group_name_H-M   'P 1'
#
loop_
_entity.id
_entity.type
_entity.pdbx_description
1 polymer ?
#
loop_
_entity_poly.entity_id
_entity_poly.type
_entity_poly.pdbx_seq_one_letter_code
_entity_poly.pdbx_strand_id
1 'polypeptide(L)'
;MARAVLCGVLALLPALAGGAATAAPGARAAARACGTDTTAVGRADRPVAGTLVSAVRADGRTEQFQQFYDTSTMGGLPFVWHRSQDEPGGAYGGWERVSATPVGPKLYEVDAVENAVGELEVFFSSYGGFCHTVLRTPDDAWPPAEGFELAPPPYHGGLSLFKERDGRLHAFAASRSTGAAMEVRSQYANTDDHWGGVRATGLVPESGVGLSAPSVTQLPDGRLRLVAREWNRDRYWTATERDRFLSWEPWRLCADAACS
;
A
#
# COMPACT_ATOMS: atom_id res chain seq x y z
N MET A 1 -48.01 28.70 72.54
CA MET A 1 -48.75 27.58 71.92
C MET A 1 -49.11 27.98 70.49
N ALA A 2 -48.90 27.06 69.55
CA ALA A 2 -49.35 27.05 68.15
C ALA A 2 -48.66 27.96 67.10
N ARG A 3 -47.99 27.25 66.17
CA ARG A 3 -47.93 27.40 64.69
C ARG A 3 -47.37 28.68 64.05
N ALA A 4 -46.25 28.50 63.35
CA ALA A 4 -45.89 29.13 62.07
C ALA A 4 -44.52 28.55 61.63
N VAL A 5 -44.11 28.36 60.38
CA VAL A 5 -44.65 28.52 59.02
C VAL A 5 -43.68 27.69 58.14
N LEU A 6 -44.18 27.00 57.12
CA LEU A 6 -43.36 26.31 56.11
C LEU A 6 -42.62 27.38 55.27
N CYS A 7 -41.29 27.37 55.27
CA CYS A 7 -40.48 28.11 54.31
C CYS A 7 -39.91 27.14 53.27
N GLY A 8 -40.35 27.29 52.03
CA GLY A 8 -39.72 26.68 50.87
C GLY A 8 -38.37 27.34 50.56
N VAL A 9 -37.42 26.54 50.09
CA VAL A 9 -36.22 27.02 49.41
C VAL A 9 -36.15 26.33 48.06
N LEU A 10 -36.44 27.11 47.02
CA LEU A 10 -36.14 26.81 45.63
C LEU A 10 -34.61 26.97 45.46
N ALA A 11 -33.90 25.88 45.15
CA ALA A 11 -32.48 25.95 44.82
C ALA A 11 -32.32 26.28 43.33
N LEU A 12 -31.86 27.51 43.03
CA LEU A 12 -31.31 27.90 41.74
C LEU A 12 -29.91 27.28 41.59
N LEU A 13 -29.72 26.43 40.58
CA LEU A 13 -28.40 25.97 40.15
C LEU A 13 -27.89 26.87 39.00
N PRO A 14 -26.62 27.34 39.05
CA PRO A 14 -26.03 28.12 37.98
C PRO A 14 -25.53 27.24 36.84
N ALA A 15 -25.62 27.79 35.63
CA ALA A 15 -25.11 27.22 34.39
C ALA A 15 -23.57 27.14 34.38
N LEU A 16 -23.04 26.02 33.91
CA LEU A 16 -21.69 25.92 33.36
C LEU A 16 -21.80 25.35 31.94
N ALA A 17 -21.76 26.25 30.97
CA ALA A 17 -21.47 25.93 29.58
C ALA A 17 -19.98 25.55 29.49
N GLY A 18 -19.70 24.25 29.43
CA GLY A 18 -18.38 23.70 29.18
C GLY A 18 -18.42 22.87 27.90
N GLY A 19 -18.18 23.52 26.77
CA GLY A 19 -17.92 22.83 25.52
C GLY A 19 -16.57 22.10 25.61
N ALA A 20 -16.60 20.78 25.43
CA ALA A 20 -15.44 20.02 25.05
C ALA A 20 -15.90 19.05 23.96
N ALA A 21 -15.71 19.50 22.71
CA ALA A 21 -15.80 18.64 21.55
C ALA A 21 -14.72 17.55 21.70
N THR A 22 -15.13 16.35 22.08
CA THR A 22 -14.35 15.15 21.83
C THR A 22 -14.35 14.92 20.33
N ALA A 23 -13.35 15.45 19.64
CA ALA A 23 -13.05 15.03 18.28
C ALA A 23 -12.77 13.52 18.33
N ALA A 24 -13.70 12.74 17.79
CA ALA A 24 -13.48 11.31 17.58
C ALA A 24 -12.20 11.14 16.75
N PRO A 25 -11.35 10.13 17.05
CA PRO A 25 -10.26 9.78 16.15
C PRO A 25 -10.88 9.53 14.78
N GLY A 26 -10.41 10.28 13.78
CA GLY A 26 -10.90 10.17 12.41
C GLY A 26 -10.86 8.70 12.02
N ALA A 27 -12.04 8.14 11.76
CA ALA A 27 -12.16 6.81 11.20
C ALA A 27 -11.29 6.81 9.94
N ARG A 28 -10.14 6.11 9.99
CA ARG A 28 -9.44 5.68 8.79
C ARG A 28 -10.53 5.01 7.97
N ALA A 29 -10.89 5.60 6.83
CA ALA A 29 -11.68 4.88 5.85
C ALA A 29 -10.88 3.61 5.58
N ALA A 30 -11.38 2.47 6.06
CA ALA A 30 -10.79 1.18 5.77
C ALA A 30 -10.56 1.17 4.26
N ALA A 31 -9.34 0.83 3.82
CA ALA A 31 -9.09 0.57 2.41
C ALA A 31 -10.26 -0.28 1.93
N ARG A 32 -11.02 0.21 0.93
CA ARG A 32 -12.18 -0.53 0.43
C ARG A 32 -11.68 -1.93 0.15
N ALA A 33 -12.31 -2.93 0.77
CA ALA A 33 -12.00 -4.32 0.50
C ALA A 33 -11.94 -4.51 -1.04
N CYS A 34 -10.95 -5.25 -1.50
CA CYS A 34 -10.65 -5.48 -2.91
C CYS A 34 -11.82 -6.15 -3.62
N GLY A 35 -12.79 -5.33 -4.03
CA GLY A 35 -14.09 -5.79 -4.51
C GLY A 35 -13.95 -6.56 -5.82
N THR A 36 -14.60 -7.70 -5.89
CA THR A 36 -14.61 -8.52 -7.10
C THR A 36 -15.64 -8.03 -8.10
N ASP A 37 -15.31 -8.00 -9.39
CA ASP A 37 -16.28 -7.85 -10.46
C ASP A 37 -16.91 -9.22 -10.78
N THR A 38 -18.16 -9.41 -10.34
CA THR A 38 -18.90 -10.66 -10.53
C THR A 38 -19.41 -10.86 -11.95
N THR A 39 -19.31 -9.83 -12.81
CA THR A 39 -19.69 -9.93 -14.24
C THR A 39 -18.56 -10.45 -15.11
N ALA A 40 -17.32 -10.39 -14.62
CA ALA A 40 -16.14 -10.81 -15.34
C ALA A 40 -16.02 -12.34 -15.43
N VAL A 41 -16.19 -12.89 -16.63
CA VAL A 41 -16.17 -14.34 -16.87
C VAL A 41 -14.77 -14.95 -16.87
N GLY A 42 -13.71 -14.14 -16.74
CA GLY A 42 -12.32 -14.58 -16.62
C GLY A 42 -11.67 -14.84 -17.97
N ARG A 43 -11.60 -13.82 -18.83
CA ARG A 43 -10.90 -13.89 -20.12
C ARG A 43 -9.74 -12.90 -20.23
N ALA A 44 -8.61 -13.38 -20.71
CA ALA A 44 -7.44 -12.56 -21.04
C ALA A 44 -7.55 -12.03 -22.49
N ASP A 45 -8.53 -11.18 -22.77
CA ASP A 45 -8.86 -10.83 -24.17
C ASP A 45 -7.84 -9.87 -24.80
N ARG A 46 -7.57 -8.74 -24.14
CA ARG A 46 -6.69 -7.68 -24.66
C ARG A 46 -5.71 -7.20 -23.61
N PRO A 47 -4.39 -7.30 -23.84
CA PRO A 47 -3.40 -6.83 -22.88
C PRO A 47 -3.40 -5.30 -22.79
N VAL A 48 -3.14 -4.80 -21.59
CA VAL A 48 -2.85 -3.37 -21.34
C VAL A 48 -1.37 -3.13 -21.62
N ALA A 49 -1.07 -2.35 -22.66
CA ALA A 49 0.31 -2.07 -23.05
C ALA A 49 1.13 -1.48 -21.89
N GLY A 50 2.38 -1.94 -21.75
CA GLY A 50 3.32 -1.42 -20.74
C GLY A 50 3.08 -1.87 -19.31
N THR A 51 2.25 -2.89 -19.07
CA THR A 51 1.97 -3.42 -17.71
C THR A 51 2.54 -4.82 -17.45
N LEU A 52 3.34 -5.36 -18.38
CA LEU A 52 4.05 -6.61 -18.17
C LEU A 52 5.13 -6.37 -17.10
N VAL A 53 5.04 -7.09 -15.99
CA VAL A 53 6.09 -7.15 -14.97
C VAL A 53 6.56 -8.59 -14.82
N SER A 54 7.79 -8.77 -14.34
CA SER A 54 8.41 -10.08 -14.17
C SER A 54 8.99 -10.20 -12.77
N ALA A 55 8.75 -11.34 -12.13
CA ALA A 55 9.34 -11.69 -10.85
C ALA A 55 10.28 -12.89 -11.04
N VAL A 56 11.55 -12.72 -10.68
CA VAL A 56 12.52 -13.82 -10.73
C VAL A 56 12.39 -14.67 -9.47
N ARG A 57 12.29 -15.98 -9.66
CA ARG A 57 12.26 -16.99 -8.60
C ARG A 57 13.67 -17.41 -8.21
N ALA A 58 13.83 -17.89 -6.99
CA ALA A 58 15.10 -18.37 -6.44
C ALA A 58 15.65 -19.58 -7.23
N ASP A 59 14.77 -20.37 -7.84
CA ASP A 59 15.14 -21.49 -8.73
C ASP A 59 15.59 -21.04 -10.14
N GLY A 60 15.54 -19.74 -10.44
CA GLY A 60 15.91 -19.16 -11.72
C GLY A 60 14.77 -19.08 -12.75
N ARG A 61 13.57 -19.60 -12.45
CA ARG A 61 12.38 -19.36 -13.26
C ARG A 61 11.94 -17.90 -13.15
N THR A 62 11.18 -17.44 -14.14
CA THR A 62 10.58 -16.10 -14.13
C THR A 62 9.07 -16.21 -14.21
N GLU A 63 8.37 -15.56 -13.29
CA GLU A 63 6.92 -15.39 -13.32
C GLU A 63 6.58 -14.12 -14.09
N GLN A 64 5.52 -14.14 -14.87
CA GLN A 64 5.06 -12.95 -15.59
C GLN A 64 3.66 -12.56 -15.15
N PHE A 65 3.49 -11.25 -14.95
CA PHE A 65 2.22 -10.64 -14.64
C PHE A 65 1.88 -9.57 -15.65
N GLN A 66 0.62 -9.51 -16.05
CA GLN A 66 0.16 -8.60 -17.09
C GLN A 66 -1.30 -8.28 -16.85
N GLN A 67 -1.68 -7.03 -17.10
CA GLN A 67 -3.08 -6.65 -17.05
C GLN A 67 -3.76 -6.98 -18.38
N PHE A 68 -4.95 -7.57 -18.33
CA PHE A 68 -5.81 -7.79 -19.48
C PHE A 68 -7.22 -7.27 -19.23
N TYR A 69 -7.83 -6.70 -20.27
CA TYR A 69 -9.26 -6.46 -20.28
C TYR A 69 -10.01 -7.78 -20.44
N ASP A 70 -11.10 -7.91 -19.69
CA ASP A 70 -12.14 -8.91 -19.91
C ASP A 70 -13.34 -8.21 -20.56
N THR A 71 -13.59 -8.51 -21.83
CA THR A 71 -14.63 -7.85 -22.64
C THR A 71 -16.05 -8.22 -22.23
N SER A 72 -16.23 -9.22 -21.35
CA SER A 72 -17.52 -9.53 -20.75
C SER A 72 -17.97 -8.49 -19.71
N THR A 73 -17.04 -7.70 -19.18
CA THR A 73 -17.34 -6.72 -18.13
C THR A 73 -17.92 -5.44 -18.69
N MET A 74 -18.91 -4.88 -17.99
CA MET A 74 -19.41 -3.53 -18.28
C MET A 74 -18.51 -2.43 -17.67
N GLY A 75 -17.67 -2.79 -16.70
CA GLY A 75 -16.80 -1.85 -15.97
C GLY A 75 -15.61 -1.34 -16.78
N GLY A 76 -15.19 -2.06 -17.83
CA GLY A 76 -14.12 -1.64 -18.73
C GLY A 76 -12.74 -1.50 -18.04
N LEU A 77 -12.55 -2.14 -16.90
CA LEU A 77 -11.29 -2.17 -16.16
C LEU A 77 -10.57 -3.51 -16.40
N PRO A 78 -9.23 -3.51 -16.43
CA PRO A 78 -8.46 -4.72 -16.59
C PRO A 78 -8.32 -5.49 -15.28
N PHE A 79 -7.87 -6.73 -15.37
CA PHE A 79 -7.56 -7.63 -14.25
C PHE A 79 -6.10 -8.08 -14.34
N VAL A 80 -5.53 -8.49 -13.21
CA VAL A 80 -4.18 -9.07 -13.19
C VAL A 80 -4.24 -10.53 -13.62
N TRP A 81 -3.34 -10.88 -14.54
CA TRP A 81 -3.11 -12.24 -15.00
C TRP A 81 -1.68 -12.64 -14.74
N HIS A 82 -1.47 -13.93 -14.51
CA HIS A 82 -0.20 -14.56 -14.21
C HIS A 82 0.08 -15.69 -15.20
N ARG A 83 1.35 -15.93 -15.50
CA ARG A 83 1.82 -17.18 -16.10
C ARG A 83 3.23 -17.49 -15.61
N SER A 84 3.52 -18.77 -15.47
CA SER A 84 4.82 -19.25 -15.05
C SER A 84 5.67 -19.74 -16.20
N GLN A 85 6.98 -19.64 -16.00
CA GLN A 85 7.94 -20.38 -16.82
C GLN A 85 7.99 -21.84 -16.36
N ASP A 86 8.09 -22.78 -17.30
CA ASP A 86 8.12 -24.22 -17.00
C ASP A 86 9.46 -24.62 -16.36
N GLU A 87 10.56 -24.05 -16.85
CA GLU A 87 11.94 -24.25 -16.37
C GLU A 87 12.76 -22.97 -16.60
N PRO A 88 13.90 -22.75 -15.91
CA PRO A 88 14.70 -21.55 -16.09
C PRO A 88 15.10 -21.32 -17.56
N GLY A 89 14.66 -20.21 -18.14
CA GLY A 89 14.91 -19.88 -19.56
C GLY A 89 14.01 -20.62 -20.57
N GLY A 90 13.11 -21.50 -20.11
CA GLY A 90 12.19 -22.28 -20.92
C GLY A 90 10.93 -21.53 -21.37
N ALA A 91 9.96 -22.31 -21.86
CA ALA A 91 8.66 -21.81 -22.30
C ALA A 91 7.81 -21.33 -21.11
N TYR A 92 6.77 -20.56 -21.44
CA TYR A 92 5.75 -20.14 -20.47
C TYR A 92 4.46 -20.92 -20.67
N GLY A 93 3.81 -21.24 -19.56
CA GLY A 93 2.45 -21.76 -19.54
C GLY A 93 1.40 -20.74 -20.02
N GLY A 94 0.14 -21.17 -19.92
CA GLY A 94 -1.01 -20.32 -20.22
C GLY A 94 -1.19 -19.19 -19.19
N TRP A 95 -1.91 -18.15 -19.59
CA TRP A 95 -2.33 -17.10 -18.66
C TRP A 95 -3.49 -17.59 -17.78
N GLU A 96 -3.36 -17.36 -16.48
CA GLU A 96 -4.40 -17.56 -15.47
C GLU A 96 -4.72 -16.25 -14.74
N ARG A 97 -5.94 -16.14 -14.24
CA ARG A 97 -6.41 -14.91 -13.58
C ARG A 97 -6.00 -14.93 -12.12
N VAL A 98 -5.26 -13.92 -11.68
CA VAL A 98 -4.83 -13.76 -10.29
C VAL A 98 -6.01 -13.40 -9.38
N SER A 99 -6.87 -12.50 -9.84
CA SER A 99 -8.03 -12.05 -9.05
C SER A 99 -9.17 -11.55 -9.91
N ALA A 100 -10.38 -11.66 -9.37
CA ALA A 100 -11.58 -11.02 -9.90
C ALA A 100 -11.70 -9.53 -9.53
N THR A 101 -10.75 -8.97 -8.78
CA THR A 101 -10.68 -7.54 -8.46
C THR A 101 -10.10 -6.76 -9.65
N PRO A 102 -10.78 -5.71 -10.15
CA PRO A 102 -10.26 -4.90 -11.25
C PRO A 102 -9.13 -3.97 -10.80
N VAL A 103 -8.22 -3.66 -11.72
CA VAL A 103 -7.13 -2.68 -11.58
C VAL A 103 -7.61 -1.32 -12.10
N GLY A 104 -7.26 -0.22 -11.42
CA GLY A 104 -7.68 1.13 -11.83
C GLY A 104 -8.82 1.72 -11.01
N PRO A 105 -9.50 2.78 -11.49
CA PRO A 105 -9.33 3.43 -12.80
C PRO A 105 -8.22 4.48 -12.88
N LYS A 106 -7.60 4.88 -11.77
CA LYS A 106 -6.66 6.02 -11.71
C LYS A 106 -5.19 5.65 -11.73
N LEU A 107 -4.87 4.44 -11.31
CA LEU A 107 -3.54 3.85 -11.32
C LEU A 107 -3.67 2.44 -11.88
N TYR A 108 -2.81 2.06 -12.82
CA TYR A 108 -2.83 0.75 -13.48
C TYR A 108 -1.56 0.01 -13.12
N GLU A 109 -1.33 -0.18 -11.83
CA GLU A 109 -0.10 -0.76 -11.32
C GLU A 109 -0.31 -2.21 -10.89
N VAL A 110 0.68 -3.02 -11.21
CA VAL A 110 0.89 -4.37 -10.70
C VAL A 110 2.37 -4.48 -10.36
N ASP A 111 2.68 -5.08 -9.23
CA ASP A 111 4.04 -5.43 -8.85
C ASP A 111 4.03 -6.81 -8.18
N ALA A 112 5.12 -7.55 -8.32
CA ALA A 112 5.20 -8.91 -7.81
C ALA A 112 6.62 -9.27 -7.39
N VAL A 113 6.74 -10.07 -6.33
CA VAL A 113 8.03 -10.45 -5.76
C VAL A 113 7.93 -11.79 -5.05
N GLU A 114 8.96 -12.62 -5.18
CA GLU A 114 9.08 -13.79 -4.32
C GLU A 114 9.53 -13.37 -2.92
N ASN A 115 8.81 -13.79 -1.88
CA ASN A 115 9.15 -13.50 -0.49
C ASN A 115 10.38 -14.31 -0.01
N ALA A 116 10.68 -14.26 1.29
CA ALA A 116 11.83 -14.97 1.87
C ALA A 116 11.62 -16.50 1.99
N VAL A 117 10.38 -16.97 2.01
CA VAL A 117 10.02 -18.39 2.15
C VAL A 117 9.66 -19.06 0.83
N GLY A 118 9.73 -18.32 -0.29
CA GLY A 118 9.50 -18.84 -1.63
C GLY A 118 8.05 -18.76 -2.09
N GLU A 119 7.22 -17.90 -1.50
CA GLU A 119 5.86 -17.64 -1.94
C GLU A 119 5.84 -16.38 -2.81
N LEU A 120 4.87 -16.29 -3.72
CA LEU A 120 4.79 -15.20 -4.69
C LEU A 120 3.77 -14.15 -4.24
N GLU A 121 4.28 -12.98 -3.88
CA GLU A 121 3.50 -11.84 -3.43
C GLU A 121 3.11 -10.98 -4.63
N VAL A 122 1.82 -10.65 -4.74
CA VAL A 122 1.30 -9.82 -5.83
C VAL A 122 0.51 -8.65 -5.29
N PHE A 123 0.86 -7.46 -5.75
CA PHE A 123 0.24 -6.20 -5.39
C PHE A 123 -0.33 -5.53 -6.62
N PHE A 124 -1.51 -4.95 -6.50
CA PHE A 124 -2.09 -4.20 -7.61
C PHE A 124 -3.03 -3.10 -7.13
N SER A 125 -3.09 -2.01 -7.89
CA SER A 125 -3.87 -0.83 -7.52
C SER A 125 -5.35 -1.00 -7.88
N SER A 126 -6.25 -0.83 -6.91
CA SER A 126 -7.70 -0.86 -7.14
C SER A 126 -8.40 0.27 -6.37
N TYR A 127 -9.19 1.07 -7.09
CA TYR A 127 -10.01 2.17 -6.56
C TYR A 127 -9.31 3.09 -5.53
N GLY A 128 -8.02 3.37 -5.75
CA GLY A 128 -7.22 4.29 -4.93
C GLY A 128 -6.60 3.65 -3.67
N GLY A 129 -6.65 2.33 -3.55
CA GLY A 129 -5.86 1.54 -2.61
C GLY A 129 -5.06 0.46 -3.35
N PHE A 130 -4.29 -0.31 -2.58
CA PHE A 130 -3.64 -1.53 -3.08
C PHE A 130 -4.35 -2.78 -2.56
N CYS A 131 -4.42 -3.76 -3.45
CA CYS A 131 -4.82 -5.12 -3.18
C CYS A 131 -3.60 -6.02 -3.15
N HIS A 132 -3.67 -7.08 -2.38
CA HIS A 132 -2.60 -8.03 -2.16
C HIS A 132 -3.15 -9.46 -2.16
N THR A 133 -2.43 -10.37 -2.78
CA THR A 133 -2.66 -11.82 -2.68
C THR A 133 -1.31 -12.55 -2.76
N VAL A 134 -1.28 -13.77 -2.24
CA VAL A 134 -0.08 -14.58 -2.18
C VAL A 134 -0.33 -15.97 -2.76
N LEU A 135 0.50 -16.37 -3.72
CA LEU A 135 0.54 -17.75 -4.21
C LEU A 135 1.59 -18.52 -3.43
N ARG A 136 1.12 -19.42 -2.55
CA ARG A 136 1.98 -20.19 -1.65
C ARG A 136 2.68 -21.33 -2.37
N THR A 137 1.94 -22.06 -3.19
CA THR A 137 2.46 -23.13 -4.03
C THR A 137 2.18 -22.79 -5.49
N PRO A 138 3.14 -22.96 -6.41
CA PRO A 138 2.95 -22.61 -7.83
C PRO A 138 1.72 -23.26 -8.50
N ASP A 139 1.31 -24.44 -8.04
CA ASP A 139 0.18 -25.19 -8.60
C ASP A 139 -1.16 -24.93 -7.89
N ASP A 140 -1.17 -24.07 -6.86
CA ASP A 140 -2.40 -23.72 -6.14
C ASP A 140 -3.22 -22.68 -6.93
N ALA A 141 -4.53 -22.64 -6.66
CA ALA A 141 -5.34 -21.52 -7.10
C ALA A 141 -5.00 -20.26 -6.29
N TRP A 142 -5.00 -19.10 -6.94
CA TRP A 142 -4.83 -17.81 -6.28
C TRP A 142 -5.89 -17.58 -5.20
N PRO A 143 -5.49 -17.25 -3.95
CA PRO A 143 -6.42 -16.81 -2.94
C PRO A 143 -7.10 -15.49 -3.32
N PRO A 144 -8.29 -15.20 -2.76
CA PRO A 144 -8.93 -13.89 -2.93
C PRO A 144 -7.99 -12.76 -2.51
N ALA A 145 -7.93 -11.70 -3.32
CA ALA A 145 -7.14 -10.53 -2.97
C ALA A 145 -7.79 -9.74 -1.82
N GLU A 146 -6.97 -9.27 -0.91
CA GLU A 146 -7.36 -8.46 0.25
C GLU A 146 -6.77 -7.06 0.19
N GLY A 147 -7.34 -6.15 1.00
CA GLY A 147 -6.86 -4.78 1.05
C GLY A 147 -5.50 -4.69 1.73
N PHE A 148 -4.51 -4.09 1.07
CA PHE A 148 -3.14 -3.97 1.56
C PHE A 148 -2.90 -2.74 2.45
N GLU A 149 -3.95 -1.97 2.77
CA GLU A 149 -3.94 -0.80 3.67
C GLU A 149 -3.07 0.39 3.25
N LEU A 150 -2.21 0.25 2.24
CA LEU A 150 -1.57 1.38 1.57
C LEU A 150 -2.52 1.96 0.51
N ALA A 151 -2.73 3.27 0.56
CA ALA A 151 -3.71 3.95 -0.27
C ALA A 151 -3.25 5.37 -0.62
N PRO A 152 -2.26 5.53 -1.52
CA PRO A 152 -1.70 6.84 -1.82
C PRO A 152 -2.75 7.80 -2.39
N PRO A 153 -2.56 9.12 -2.20
CA PRO A 153 -3.38 10.11 -2.88
C PRO A 153 -3.27 9.95 -4.40
N PRO A 154 -4.33 10.32 -5.15
CA PRO A 154 -4.27 10.31 -6.61
C PRO A 154 -3.06 11.11 -7.13
N TYR A 155 -2.38 10.58 -8.15
CA TYR A 155 -1.22 11.20 -8.83
C TYR A 155 0.10 11.22 -8.04
N HIS A 156 0.15 10.64 -6.83
CA HIS A 156 1.39 10.52 -6.05
C HIS A 156 2.20 9.24 -6.40
N GLY A 157 1.99 8.67 -7.59
CA GLY A 157 2.54 7.37 -7.95
C GLY A 157 1.88 6.23 -7.18
N GLY A 158 2.49 5.05 -7.23
CA GLY A 158 1.99 3.86 -6.57
C GLY A 158 2.89 3.32 -5.47
N LEU A 159 3.10 2.03 -5.51
CA LEU A 159 3.87 1.26 -4.56
C LEU A 159 5.34 1.26 -4.96
N SER A 160 6.22 1.22 -3.97
CA SER A 160 7.61 0.83 -4.20
C SER A 160 7.93 -0.37 -3.32
N LEU A 161 8.11 -1.52 -3.96
CA LEU A 161 8.57 -2.73 -3.32
C LEU A 161 10.09 -2.73 -3.20
N PHE A 162 10.58 -3.15 -2.04
CA PHE A 162 12.00 -3.29 -1.77
C PHE A 162 12.26 -4.58 -1.00
N LYS A 163 13.06 -5.48 -1.58
CA LYS A 163 13.58 -6.67 -0.91
C LYS A 163 14.95 -6.35 -0.32
N GLU A 164 15.05 -6.40 1.00
CA GLU A 164 16.33 -6.30 1.69
C GLU A 164 17.24 -7.50 1.38
N ARG A 165 18.53 -7.33 1.65
CA ARG A 165 19.53 -8.41 1.52
C ARG A 165 19.23 -9.66 2.37
N ASP A 166 18.47 -9.51 3.46
CA ASP A 166 18.04 -10.62 4.31
C ASP A 166 16.73 -11.28 3.82
N GLY A 167 16.20 -10.85 2.68
CA GLY A 167 14.96 -11.35 2.09
C GLY A 167 13.70 -10.64 2.57
N ARG A 168 13.80 -9.73 3.55
CA ARG A 168 12.64 -9.00 4.07
C ARG A 168 12.06 -8.06 3.02
N LEU A 169 10.74 -8.09 2.86
CA LEU A 169 10.04 -7.17 1.97
C LEU A 169 9.56 -5.91 2.68
N HIS A 170 9.64 -4.79 1.97
CA HIS A 170 9.06 -3.51 2.35
C HIS A 170 8.25 -2.96 1.19
N ALA A 171 7.10 -2.38 1.52
CA ALA A 171 6.24 -1.71 0.57
C ALA A 171 6.01 -0.28 1.04
N PHE A 172 6.38 0.69 0.21
CA PHE A 172 6.25 2.11 0.48
C PHE A 172 5.21 2.74 -0.43
N ALA A 173 4.40 3.65 0.10
CA ALA A 173 3.49 4.46 -0.69
C ALA A 173 3.31 5.84 -0.04
N ALA A 174 3.03 6.85 -0.88
CA ALA A 174 2.72 8.18 -0.38
C ALA A 174 1.56 8.12 0.61
N SER A 175 1.65 8.86 1.71
CA SER A 175 0.61 8.85 2.74
C SER A 175 -0.60 9.66 2.27
N ARG A 176 -1.80 9.12 2.51
CA ARG A 176 -3.05 9.88 2.38
C ARG A 176 -3.45 10.59 3.66
N SER A 177 -2.78 10.26 4.78
CA SER A 177 -2.96 10.95 6.04
C SER A 177 -2.20 12.28 6.05
N THR A 178 -2.73 13.27 6.77
CA THR A 178 -2.04 14.56 7.01
C THR A 178 -0.92 14.46 8.05
N GLY A 179 -0.73 13.29 8.68
CA GLY A 179 0.25 13.06 9.74
C GLY A 179 1.55 12.40 9.28
N ALA A 180 1.66 12.06 7.99
CA ALA A 180 2.85 11.45 7.41
C ALA A 180 3.00 11.85 5.94
N ALA A 181 4.24 11.85 5.43
CA ALA A 181 4.53 12.06 4.02
C ALA A 181 4.50 10.74 3.23
N MET A 182 4.98 9.67 3.85
CA MET A 182 5.04 8.32 3.29
C MET A 182 4.68 7.31 4.37
N GLU A 183 4.05 6.22 3.96
CA GLU A 183 3.73 5.05 4.77
C GLU A 183 4.51 3.83 4.28
N VAL A 184 4.84 2.93 5.21
CA VAL A 184 5.53 1.67 4.94
C VAL A 184 4.85 0.52 5.65
N ARG A 185 4.70 -0.60 4.95
CA ARG A 185 4.48 -1.93 5.54
C ARG A 185 5.73 -2.77 5.31
N SER A 186 6.00 -3.67 6.25
CA SER A 186 7.13 -4.60 6.13
C SER A 186 6.66 -5.99 6.45
N GLN A 187 7.07 -6.96 5.64
CA GLN A 187 6.95 -8.35 5.98
C GLN A 187 8.03 -8.72 6.99
N TYR A 188 7.78 -9.70 7.85
CA TYR A 188 8.81 -10.24 8.74
C TYR A 188 9.55 -11.37 8.04
N ALA A 189 10.89 -11.36 8.08
CA ALA A 189 11.72 -12.30 7.32
C ALA A 189 11.50 -13.79 7.65
N ASN A 190 10.91 -14.11 8.82
CA ASN A 190 10.92 -15.46 9.39
C ASN A 190 9.54 -15.92 9.93
N THR A 191 8.44 -15.27 9.56
CA THR A 191 7.11 -15.67 10.07
C THR A 191 6.11 -15.70 8.93
N ASP A 192 5.39 -16.83 8.81
CA ASP A 192 4.14 -17.13 8.09
C ASP A 192 3.47 -15.97 7.31
N ASP A 193 4.19 -15.33 6.40
CA ASP A 193 3.64 -14.37 5.44
C ASP A 193 3.00 -13.08 6.00
N HIS A 194 3.16 -12.78 7.28
CA HIS A 194 2.43 -11.66 7.86
C HIS A 194 3.11 -10.31 7.61
N TRP A 195 2.43 -9.46 6.83
CA TRP A 195 2.74 -8.04 6.70
C TRP A 195 2.39 -7.30 8.00
N GLY A 196 3.38 -6.63 8.59
CA GLY A 196 3.17 -5.74 9.73
C GLY A 196 2.21 -4.59 9.40
N GLY A 197 1.71 -3.94 10.45
CA GLY A 197 0.83 -2.79 10.33
C GLY A 197 1.51 -1.58 9.66
N VAL A 198 0.69 -0.66 9.16
CA VAL A 198 1.15 0.57 8.51
C VAL A 198 1.93 1.47 9.47
N ARG A 199 3.16 1.83 9.10
CA ARG A 199 4.03 2.76 9.84
C ARG A 199 4.28 4.03 9.03
N ALA A 200 4.39 5.16 9.71
CA ALA A 200 4.71 6.44 9.10
C ALA A 200 6.23 6.68 9.03
N THR A 201 6.67 7.39 7.98
CA THR A 201 8.06 7.88 7.84
C THR A 201 8.26 9.31 8.37
N GLY A 202 7.25 9.86 9.05
CA GLY A 202 7.23 11.25 9.50
C GLY A 202 6.72 12.22 8.43
N LEU A 203 6.70 13.51 8.79
CA LEU A 203 6.26 14.61 7.93
C LEU A 203 7.43 15.25 7.18
N VAL A 204 7.13 15.81 6.01
CA VAL A 204 7.99 16.83 5.42
C VAL A 204 7.88 18.12 6.27
N PRO A 205 8.99 18.80 6.59
CA PRO A 205 8.95 20.04 7.38
C PRO A 205 8.15 21.18 6.72
N GLU A 206 8.07 21.18 5.39
CA GLU A 206 7.31 22.15 4.62
C GLU A 206 5.85 21.73 4.44
N SER A 207 4.94 22.70 4.60
CA SER A 207 3.52 22.49 4.37
C SER A 207 3.19 22.37 2.88
N GLY A 208 2.16 21.57 2.56
CA GLY A 208 1.69 21.41 1.18
C GLY A 208 2.59 20.56 0.29
N VAL A 209 3.62 19.93 0.83
CA VAL A 209 4.47 18.97 0.09
C VAL A 209 3.81 17.61 0.09
N GLY A 210 3.59 17.07 -1.11
CA GLY A 210 3.23 15.68 -1.32
C GLY A 210 4.37 14.96 -2.03
N LEU A 211 4.68 13.74 -1.60
CA LEU A 211 5.74 12.94 -2.21
C LEU A 211 5.13 11.93 -3.17
N SER A 212 5.86 11.63 -4.24
CA SER A 212 5.66 10.46 -5.08
C SER A 212 6.23 9.20 -4.41
N ALA A 213 5.90 8.02 -4.94
CA ALA A 213 6.54 6.76 -4.56
C ALA A 213 8.08 6.89 -4.53
N PRO A 214 8.77 6.36 -3.49
CA PRO A 214 10.17 6.61 -3.28
C PRO A 214 11.05 5.61 -4.04
N SER A 215 12.24 6.05 -4.44
CA SER A 215 13.35 5.11 -4.60
C SER A 215 13.89 4.71 -3.22
N VAL A 216 14.29 3.44 -3.09
CA VAL A 216 14.76 2.87 -1.83
C VAL A 216 16.16 2.32 -2.01
N THR A 217 17.06 2.62 -1.08
CA THR A 217 18.42 2.07 -1.04
C THR A 217 18.71 1.50 0.35
N GLN A 218 19.22 0.28 0.42
CA GLN A 218 19.75 -0.26 1.66
C GLN A 218 21.22 0.17 1.84
N LEU A 219 21.49 0.92 2.90
CA LEU A 219 22.81 1.40 3.27
C LEU A 219 23.72 0.24 3.75
N PRO A 220 25.06 0.44 3.82
CA PRO A 220 25.98 -0.58 4.31
C PRO A 220 25.68 -1.04 5.75
N ASP A 221 25.16 -0.16 6.60
CA ASP A 221 24.74 -0.46 7.98
C ASP A 221 23.35 -1.16 8.04
N GLY A 222 22.75 -1.46 6.89
CA GLY A 222 21.48 -2.14 6.75
C GLY A 222 20.25 -1.25 6.86
N ARG A 223 20.39 0.03 7.25
CA ARG A 223 19.27 0.99 7.27
C ARG A 223 18.78 1.31 5.88
N LEU A 224 17.50 1.63 5.74
CA LEU A 224 16.93 2.07 4.47
C LEU A 224 17.00 3.59 4.33
N ARG A 225 17.39 4.06 3.15
CA ARG A 225 17.29 5.45 2.72
C ARG A 225 16.23 5.56 1.62
N LEU A 226 15.32 6.50 1.79
CA LEU A 226 14.32 6.88 0.82
C LEU A 226 14.75 8.15 0.09
N VAL A 227 14.52 8.20 -1.22
CA VAL A 227 14.52 9.45 -1.98
C VAL A 227 13.24 9.52 -2.79
N ALA A 228 12.44 10.55 -2.56
CA ALA A 228 11.16 10.75 -3.21
C ALA A 228 11.10 12.13 -3.87
N ARG A 229 10.53 12.19 -5.07
CA ARG A 229 10.23 13.43 -5.76
C ARG A 229 8.94 14.04 -5.20
N GLU A 230 8.85 15.36 -5.12
CA GLU A 230 7.59 16.06 -4.88
C GLU A 230 6.66 15.83 -6.09
N TRP A 231 5.40 15.43 -5.87
CA TRP A 231 4.56 14.92 -6.96
C TRP A 231 4.34 15.95 -8.09
N ASN A 232 4.25 17.23 -7.74
CA ASN A 232 3.95 18.34 -8.65
C ASN A 232 5.16 19.27 -8.92
N ARG A 233 6.35 18.97 -8.40
CA ARG A 233 7.55 19.81 -8.57
C ARG A 233 8.78 18.96 -8.76
N ASP A 234 9.76 19.48 -9.48
CA ASP A 234 11.06 18.82 -9.61
C ASP A 234 11.95 19.14 -8.39
N ARG A 235 11.53 18.63 -7.24
CA ARG A 235 12.20 18.74 -5.94
C ARG A 235 12.26 17.37 -5.32
N TYR A 236 13.33 17.06 -4.63
CA TYR A 236 13.56 15.73 -4.07
C TYR A 236 13.73 15.83 -2.57
N TRP A 237 13.25 14.82 -1.87
CA TRP A 237 13.29 14.73 -0.41
C TRP A 237 13.87 13.39 -0.01
N THR A 238 14.68 13.37 1.04
CA THR A 238 15.25 12.15 1.60
C THR A 238 14.94 11.98 3.07
N ALA A 239 14.71 10.75 3.48
CA ALA A 239 14.70 10.32 4.86
C ALA A 239 15.45 8.99 4.97
N THR A 240 16.20 8.82 6.06
CA THR A 240 16.89 7.56 6.37
C THR A 240 16.28 6.99 7.63
N GLU A 241 16.17 5.67 7.73
CA GLU A 241 15.79 5.04 8.99
C GLU A 241 16.74 5.53 10.11
N ARG A 242 16.17 5.82 11.28
CA ARG A 242 16.96 6.12 12.48
C ARG A 242 17.11 4.84 13.29
N ASP A 243 15.98 4.32 13.75
CA ASP A 243 15.89 3.04 14.43
C ASP A 243 15.25 2.03 13.47
N ARG A 244 15.97 0.94 13.15
CA ARG A 244 15.54 -0.07 12.18
C ARG A 244 14.09 -0.49 12.46
N PHE A 245 13.24 -0.43 11.42
CA PHE A 245 11.83 -0.82 11.48
C PHE A 245 10.94 -0.03 12.46
N LEU A 246 11.47 1.01 13.11
CA LEU A 246 10.74 1.75 14.15
C LEU A 246 10.56 3.21 13.79
N SER A 247 11.64 3.89 13.41
CA SER A 247 11.63 5.35 13.26
C SER A 247 12.49 5.83 12.10
N TRP A 248 12.21 7.05 11.67
CA TRP A 248 12.88 7.70 10.55
C TRP A 248 13.47 9.04 11.00
N GLU A 249 14.60 9.40 10.41
CA GLU A 249 15.09 10.78 10.45
C GLU A 249 14.09 11.72 9.78
N PRO A 250 14.07 13.02 10.14
CA PRO A 250 13.24 14.00 9.46
C PRO A 250 13.56 14.05 7.97
N TRP A 251 12.52 14.24 7.15
CA TRP A 251 12.68 14.46 5.73
C TRP A 251 13.49 15.74 5.47
N ARG A 252 14.47 15.65 4.57
CA ARG A 252 15.36 16.74 4.18
C ARG A 252 15.27 16.98 2.67
N LEU A 253 15.25 18.24 2.28
CA LEU A 253 15.28 18.63 0.87
C LEU A 253 16.64 18.30 0.26
N CYS A 254 16.64 17.79 -0.96
CA CYS A 254 17.81 17.52 -1.77
C CYS A 254 17.81 18.38 -3.04
N ALA A 255 18.99 18.56 -3.63
CA ALA A 255 19.14 19.25 -4.92
C ALA A 255 18.64 18.39 -6.10
N ASP A 256 18.81 17.07 -6.03
CA ASP A 256 18.53 16.14 -7.11
C ASP A 256 18.00 14.78 -6.64
N ALA A 257 17.73 13.89 -7.59
CA ALA A 257 17.23 12.54 -7.36
C ALA A 257 18.24 11.58 -6.70
N ALA A 258 19.53 11.92 -6.69
CA ALA A 258 20.55 11.10 -6.04
C ALA A 258 20.70 11.45 -4.55
N CYS A 259 20.31 12.66 -4.17
CA CYS A 259 20.54 13.20 -2.83
C CYS A 259 22.00 13.01 -2.40
N SER A 260 22.92 13.26 -3.33
CA SER A 260 24.38 13.16 -3.15
C SER A 260 25.01 14.50 -2.80
#